data_AF-A0A959Y8L5-F1
#
_entry.id   AF-A0A959Y8L5-F1
#
_cell.length_a   1.000
_cell.length_b   1.000
_cell.length_c   1.000
_cell.angle_alpha   90.00
_cell.angle_beta   90.00
_cell.angle_gamma   90.00
#
_symmetry.space_group_name_H-M   'P 1'
#
loop_
_entity.id
_entity.type
_entity.pdbx_description
1 polymer ?
#
loop_
_entity_poly.entity_id
_entity_poly.type
_entity_poly.pdbx_seq_one_letter_code
_entity_poly.pdbx_strand_id
1 'polypeptide(L)'
;MCHDVDANVYFSNDGSGTLSFNQGGFGSTCGNYGSIFVDVDNDGDMDCFVAKCGCDPVDLMMINQGNGIWTDVAGLQGFADSHQSWSSAWGDFDNDGDMDVLVGASSSGYHKLMQNDGAGNFTNVTTGSGVDLHTGQSIEWTTHDFDNDGYLDIMGGGKILLGHGDMTFTILGT
;
A
#
# COMPACT_ATOMS: atom_id res chain seq x y z
N MET A 1 18.51 6.23 -6.00
CA MET A 1 19.42 5.75 -4.96
C MET A 1 18.62 5.70 -3.67
N CYS A 2 18.38 4.50 -3.16
CA CYS A 2 17.74 4.30 -1.86
C CYS A 2 18.74 4.70 -0.78
N HIS A 3 18.28 5.35 0.30
CA HIS A 3 19.14 5.57 1.47
C HIS A 3 19.12 4.27 2.29
N ASP A 4 20.10 3.42 2.05
CA ASP A 4 20.17 2.00 2.44
C ASP A 4 21.24 1.71 3.50
N VAL A 5 21.69 2.76 4.21
CA VAL A 5 22.82 2.67 5.14
C VAL A 5 22.41 2.49 6.59
N ASP A 6 21.12 2.66 6.93
CA ASP A 6 20.60 2.59 8.30
C ASP A 6 19.15 2.11 8.35
N ALA A 7 18.69 1.72 9.55
CA ALA A 7 17.30 1.38 9.79
C ALA A 7 16.38 2.61 9.75
N ASN A 8 15.08 2.36 9.51
CA ASN A 8 14.07 3.42 9.40
C ASN A 8 13.94 4.26 10.66
N VAL A 9 13.55 5.52 10.46
CA VAL A 9 13.36 6.51 11.51
C VAL A 9 11.91 6.96 11.52
N TYR A 10 11.34 7.11 12.71
CA TYR A 10 10.01 7.65 12.90
C TYR A 10 9.94 8.51 14.16
N PHE A 11 8.92 9.37 14.21
CA PHE A 11 8.65 10.21 15.37
C PHE A 11 7.31 9.82 15.99
N SER A 12 7.30 9.51 17.28
CA SER A 12 6.06 9.29 18.03
C SER A 12 5.64 10.55 18.76
N ASN A 13 4.36 10.93 18.63
CA ASN A 13 3.77 12.05 19.35
C ASN A 13 3.09 11.54 20.62
N ASP A 14 3.40 12.13 21.77
CA ASP A 14 2.77 11.78 23.05
C ASP A 14 1.40 12.45 23.28
N GLY A 15 0.89 13.17 22.28
CA GLY A 15 -0.38 13.91 22.35
C GLY A 15 -0.28 15.27 23.03
N SER A 16 0.85 15.58 23.67
CA SER A 16 1.15 16.90 24.23
C SER A 16 1.90 17.82 23.26
N GLY A 17 2.22 17.31 22.06
CA GLY A 17 3.02 18.00 21.05
C GLY A 17 4.52 17.70 21.16
N THR A 18 4.92 16.77 22.04
CA THR A 18 6.30 16.30 22.12
C THR A 18 6.51 15.15 21.14
N LEU A 19 7.49 15.30 20.24
CA LEU A 19 7.90 14.25 19.31
C LEU A 19 9.15 13.53 19.83
N SER A 20 9.04 12.22 20.03
CA SER A 20 10.17 11.36 20.37
C SER A 20 10.77 10.74 19.12
N PHE A 21 12.08 10.86 18.95
CA PHE A 21 12.83 10.20 17.87
C PHE A 21 13.00 8.70 18.17
N ASN A 22 12.70 7.86 17.18
CA ASN A 22 12.92 6.43 17.24
C ASN A 22 13.62 5.96 15.96
N GLN A 23 14.45 4.92 16.08
CA GLN A 23 15.15 4.28 14.96
C GLN A 23 15.02 2.75 15.06
N GLY A 24 14.66 2.09 13.97
CA GLY A 24 14.37 0.67 13.90
C GLY A 24 12.87 0.34 14.03
N GLY A 25 12.54 -0.95 14.17
CA GLY A 25 11.16 -1.42 14.37
C GLY A 25 10.32 -1.57 13.10
N PHE A 26 10.45 -0.67 12.12
CA PHE A 26 9.70 -0.68 10.86
C PHE A 26 10.55 -1.08 9.65
N GLY A 27 11.25 -2.23 9.71
CA GLY A 27 12.08 -2.74 8.61
C GLY A 27 13.60 -2.59 8.76
N SER A 28 14.34 -3.23 7.84
CA SER A 28 15.80 -3.32 7.80
C SER A 28 16.45 -2.27 6.88
N THR A 29 17.78 -2.37 6.68
CA THR A 29 18.63 -1.44 5.92
C THR A 29 18.39 -1.42 4.40
N CYS A 30 17.43 -2.19 3.88
CA CYS A 30 17.04 -2.04 2.48
C CYS A 30 16.03 -0.89 2.36
N GLY A 31 16.45 0.23 1.77
CA GLY A 31 15.71 1.50 1.81
C GLY A 31 14.25 1.41 1.35
N ASN A 32 13.46 2.35 1.87
CA ASN A 32 12.03 2.47 1.60
C ASN A 32 11.74 3.67 0.67
N TYR A 33 10.60 3.63 -0.01
CA TYR A 33 10.14 4.72 -0.87
C TYR A 33 8.89 5.42 -0.35
N GLY A 34 8.03 4.70 0.37
CA GLY A 34 6.81 5.25 0.92
C GLY A 34 6.35 4.48 2.14
N SER A 35 5.58 5.16 3.00
CA SER A 35 4.87 4.56 4.11
C SER A 35 3.46 5.10 4.13
N ILE A 36 2.47 4.23 4.27
CA ILE A 36 1.06 4.61 4.42
C ILE A 36 0.53 3.96 5.68
N PHE A 37 -0.18 4.75 6.47
CA PHE A 37 -0.92 4.25 7.62
C PHE A 37 -2.35 3.94 7.20
N VAL A 38 -2.80 2.73 7.49
CA VAL A 38 -4.13 2.19 7.16
C VAL A 38 -4.54 1.23 8.28
N ASP A 39 -5.81 1.22 8.66
CA ASP A 39 -6.37 0.19 9.55
C ASP A 39 -6.75 -1.01 8.66
N VAL A 40 -5.86 -2.01 8.56
CA VAL A 40 -6.01 -3.05 7.53
C VAL A 40 -6.85 -4.23 7.99
N ASP A 41 -6.85 -4.48 9.30
CA ASP A 41 -7.56 -5.60 9.91
C ASP A 41 -8.82 -5.15 10.67
N ASN A 42 -9.21 -3.88 10.51
CA ASN A 42 -10.43 -3.27 11.04
C ASN A 42 -10.49 -3.38 12.59
N ASP A 43 -9.35 -3.36 13.27
CA ASP A 43 -9.27 -3.46 14.74
C ASP A 43 -9.33 -2.08 15.44
N GLY A 44 -9.28 -1.00 14.65
CA GLY A 44 -9.35 0.39 15.11
C GLY A 44 -8.00 1.01 15.44
N ASP A 45 -6.90 0.26 15.31
CA ASP A 45 -5.53 0.75 15.39
C ASP A 45 -4.95 0.96 13.97
N MET A 46 -4.20 2.05 13.78
CA MET A 46 -3.56 2.30 12.48
C MET A 46 -2.33 1.40 12.31
N ASP A 47 -2.33 0.59 11.26
CA ASP A 47 -1.19 -0.20 10.79
C ASP A 47 -0.32 0.60 9.82
N CYS A 48 0.78 -0.01 9.37
CA CYS A 48 1.71 0.66 8.45
C CYS A 48 2.17 -0.28 7.33
N PHE A 49 1.83 0.08 6.10
CA PHE A 49 2.44 -0.48 4.90
C PHE A 49 3.69 0.31 4.53
N VAL A 50 4.75 -0.40 4.15
CA VAL A 50 6.01 0.20 3.73
C VAL A 50 6.40 -0.31 2.36
N ALA A 51 6.40 0.59 1.38
CA ALA A 51 6.87 0.35 0.03
C ALA A 51 8.41 0.34 0.00
N LYS A 52 9.05 -0.70 -0.55
CA LYS A 52 10.51 -0.80 -0.54
C LYS A 52 11.18 -0.97 -1.90
N CYS A 53 12.48 -0.73 -1.85
CA CYS A 53 13.41 -0.69 -2.97
C CYS A 53 13.72 -2.07 -3.60
N GLY A 54 13.16 -3.17 -3.10
CA GLY A 54 13.24 -4.49 -3.73
C GLY A 54 14.29 -5.46 -3.17
N CYS A 55 14.88 -5.21 -1.99
CA CYS A 55 15.74 -6.18 -1.29
C CYS A 55 15.11 -6.67 0.02
N ASP A 56 15.11 -7.99 0.23
CA ASP A 56 14.49 -8.73 1.35
C ASP A 56 14.44 -7.98 2.71
N PRO A 57 13.24 -7.85 3.33
CA PRO A 57 11.89 -8.10 2.78
C PRO A 57 11.52 -7.04 1.73
N VAL A 58 10.54 -7.28 0.87
CA VAL A 58 10.35 -6.48 -0.35
C VAL A 58 9.28 -5.40 -0.20
N ASP A 59 8.18 -5.71 0.49
CA ASP A 59 7.23 -4.78 1.10
C ASP A 59 7.05 -5.20 2.56
N LEU A 60 6.72 -4.26 3.46
CA LEU A 60 6.34 -4.59 4.85
C LEU A 60 4.87 -4.29 5.06
N MET A 61 4.26 -5.11 5.90
CA MET A 61 2.98 -4.81 6.50
C MET A 61 3.12 -4.96 8.01
N MET A 62 3.09 -3.83 8.70
CA MET A 62 3.37 -3.74 10.13
C MET A 62 2.06 -3.55 10.88
N ILE A 63 1.58 -4.60 11.56
CA ILE A 63 0.35 -4.55 12.37
C ILE A 63 0.64 -3.96 13.74
N ASN A 64 -0.15 -2.96 14.13
CA ASN A 64 -0.08 -2.29 15.42
C ASN A 64 -1.00 -2.97 16.43
N GLN A 65 -0.44 -3.60 17.45
CA GLN A 65 -1.21 -4.34 18.46
C GLN A 65 -1.83 -3.44 19.55
N GLY A 66 -1.97 -2.12 19.29
CA GLY A 66 -2.51 -1.12 20.22
C GLY A 66 -1.68 -0.85 21.49
N ASN A 67 -0.61 -1.59 21.72
CA ASN A 67 0.21 -1.56 22.94
C ASN A 67 1.66 -1.16 22.69
N GLY A 68 1.94 -0.58 21.52
CA GLY A 68 3.28 -0.20 21.07
C GLY A 68 4.11 -1.36 20.52
N ILE A 69 3.54 -2.56 20.41
CA ILE A 69 4.15 -3.70 19.71
C ILE A 69 3.68 -3.69 18.26
N TRP A 70 4.65 -3.77 17.35
CA TRP A 70 4.43 -3.84 15.91
C TRP A 70 4.92 -5.17 15.38
N THR A 71 4.14 -5.83 14.53
CA THR A 71 4.49 -7.13 13.95
C THR A 71 4.50 -7.06 12.43
N ASP A 72 5.62 -7.45 11.81
CA ASP A 72 5.68 -7.61 10.35
C ASP A 72 4.97 -8.91 9.95
N VAL A 73 3.91 -8.77 9.17
CA VAL A 73 3.09 -9.88 8.66
C VAL A 73 3.10 -9.96 7.13
N ALA A 74 3.94 -9.18 6.44
CA ALA A 74 3.96 -9.13 4.97
C ALA A 74 4.02 -10.51 4.31
N GLY A 75 4.86 -11.40 4.85
CA GLY A 75 5.00 -12.77 4.33
C GLY A 75 3.80 -13.69 4.57
N LEU A 76 2.99 -13.39 5.58
CA LEU A 76 1.75 -14.14 5.86
C LEU A 76 0.59 -13.63 5.01
N GLN A 77 0.57 -12.34 4.72
CA GLN A 77 -0.54 -11.68 4.04
C GLN A 77 -0.42 -11.65 2.52
N GLY A 78 0.63 -12.23 1.92
CA GLY A 78 0.78 -12.29 0.45
C GLY A 78 1.61 -11.17 -0.17
N PHE A 79 2.31 -10.37 0.64
CA PHE A 79 3.21 -9.31 0.17
C PHE A 79 4.67 -9.78 -0.01
N ALA A 80 4.99 -11.04 0.30
CA ALA A 80 6.33 -11.60 0.07
C ALA A 80 6.54 -12.00 -1.40
N ASP A 81 6.72 -11.01 -2.28
CA ASP A 81 7.21 -11.19 -3.64
C ASP A 81 8.39 -10.24 -3.93
N SER A 82 9.14 -10.42 -5.02
CA SER A 82 10.30 -9.57 -5.35
C SER A 82 9.93 -8.26 -6.08
N HIS A 83 8.72 -7.75 -5.88
CA HIS A 83 8.24 -6.53 -6.52
C HIS A 83 8.87 -5.27 -5.90
N GLN A 84 9.54 -4.44 -6.71
CA GLN A 84 9.98 -3.11 -6.26
C GLN A 84 8.80 -2.13 -6.30
N SER A 85 8.23 -1.82 -5.15
CA SER A 85 7.13 -0.86 -5.01
C SER A 85 7.67 0.54 -4.73
N TRP A 86 6.83 1.55 -4.94
CA TRP A 86 7.18 2.96 -4.68
C TRP A 86 6.12 3.67 -3.85
N SER A 87 4.86 3.34 -4.08
CA SER A 87 3.71 3.87 -3.39
C SER A 87 2.58 2.85 -3.43
N SER A 88 1.54 3.09 -2.64
CA SER A 88 0.31 2.33 -2.70
C SER A 88 -0.90 3.26 -2.60
N ALA A 89 -2.03 2.84 -3.14
CA ALA A 89 -3.33 3.47 -2.92
C ALA A 89 -4.22 2.46 -2.21
N TRP A 90 -4.71 2.82 -1.02
CA TRP A 90 -5.50 1.97 -0.14
C TRP A 90 -6.94 2.43 -0.11
N GLY A 91 -7.88 1.49 -0.24
CA GLY A 91 -9.31 1.75 -0.19
C GLY A 91 -10.10 0.46 -0.35
N ASP A 92 -11.37 0.51 0.04
CA ASP A 92 -12.35 -0.57 -0.17
C ASP A 92 -12.83 -0.51 -1.64
N PHE A 93 -12.20 -1.27 -2.53
CA PHE A 93 -12.43 -1.14 -3.98
C PHE A 93 -13.61 -1.98 -4.48
N ASP A 94 -14.06 -2.95 -3.68
CA ASP A 94 -15.25 -3.77 -3.97
C ASP A 94 -16.43 -3.56 -3.00
N ASN A 95 -16.31 -2.60 -2.09
CA ASN A 95 -17.33 -2.21 -1.12
C ASN A 95 -17.74 -3.37 -0.18
N ASP A 96 -16.81 -4.26 0.15
CA ASP A 96 -17.04 -5.36 1.08
C ASP A 96 -16.74 -5.00 2.55
N GLY A 97 -16.12 -3.84 2.76
CA GLY A 97 -15.79 -3.29 4.08
C GLY A 97 -14.34 -3.52 4.50
N ASP A 98 -13.52 -4.17 3.68
CA ASP A 98 -12.12 -4.45 3.95
C ASP A 98 -11.19 -3.58 3.09
N MET A 99 -10.02 -3.22 3.62
CA MET A 99 -9.08 -2.35 2.90
C MET A 99 -8.30 -3.15 1.85
N ASP A 100 -8.52 -2.85 0.57
CA ASP A 100 -7.71 -3.32 -0.54
C ASP A 100 -6.54 -2.39 -0.85
N VAL A 101 -5.66 -2.82 -1.76
CA VAL A 101 -4.52 -1.99 -2.18
C VAL A 101 -4.12 -2.15 -3.64
N LEU A 102 -3.88 -1.01 -4.29
CA LEU A 102 -3.02 -0.96 -5.48
C LEU A 102 -1.59 -0.66 -5.04
N VAL A 103 -0.67 -1.60 -5.23
CA VAL A 103 0.77 -1.42 -5.05
C VAL A 103 1.40 -0.97 -6.37
N GLY A 104 1.95 0.24 -6.36
CA GLY A 104 2.47 0.92 -7.52
C GLY A 104 3.98 0.77 -7.70
N ALA A 105 4.41 0.58 -8.95
CA ALA A 105 5.81 0.62 -9.35
C ALA A 105 6.14 1.88 -10.18
N SER A 106 7.34 2.44 -9.99
CA SER A 106 7.78 3.67 -10.69
C SER A 106 8.90 3.48 -11.73
N SER A 107 9.64 2.37 -11.69
CA SER A 107 10.83 2.18 -12.53
C SER A 107 11.00 0.78 -13.11
N SER A 108 10.35 -0.22 -12.52
CA SER A 108 10.43 -1.62 -12.97
C SER A 108 9.20 -2.38 -12.52
N GLY A 109 8.66 -3.23 -13.39
CA GLY A 109 7.55 -4.12 -13.05
C GLY A 109 6.18 -3.65 -13.54
N TYR A 110 5.16 -4.26 -12.94
CA TYR A 110 3.72 -4.07 -13.17
C TYR A 110 3.10 -3.62 -11.85
N HIS A 111 1.99 -2.89 -11.88
CA HIS A 111 1.23 -2.59 -10.66
C HIS A 111 0.57 -3.87 -10.14
N LYS A 112 0.36 -3.98 -8.82
CA LYS A 112 -0.39 -5.09 -8.21
C LYS A 112 -1.66 -4.55 -7.60
N LEU A 113 -2.81 -4.98 -8.09
CA LEU A 113 -4.08 -4.85 -7.36
C LEU A 113 -4.22 -6.07 -6.46
N MET A 114 -4.31 -5.84 -5.15
CA MET A 114 -4.37 -6.86 -4.12
C MET A 114 -5.70 -6.72 -3.38
N GLN A 115 -6.51 -7.78 -3.40
CA GLN A 115 -7.79 -7.85 -2.69
C GLN A 115 -7.58 -8.42 -1.30
N ASN A 116 -8.13 -7.78 -0.27
CA ASN A 116 -8.18 -8.31 1.09
C ASN A 116 -9.44 -9.17 1.26
N ASP A 117 -9.35 -10.30 1.96
CA ASP A 117 -10.50 -11.19 2.20
C ASP A 117 -11.16 -11.00 3.58
N GLY A 118 -10.79 -9.93 4.30
CA GLY A 118 -11.23 -9.64 5.66
C GLY A 118 -10.63 -10.56 6.73
N ALA A 119 -9.92 -11.61 6.34
CA ALA A 119 -9.17 -12.49 7.23
C ALA A 119 -7.66 -12.17 7.21
N GLY A 120 -7.28 -11.06 6.57
CA GLY A 120 -5.90 -10.60 6.43
C GLY A 120 -5.13 -11.34 5.35
N ASN A 121 -5.78 -12.05 4.41
CA ASN A 121 -5.10 -12.63 3.27
C ASN A 121 -5.27 -11.73 2.05
N PHE A 122 -4.17 -11.29 1.46
CA PHE A 122 -4.22 -10.55 0.19
C PHE A 122 -3.99 -11.46 -1.00
N THR A 123 -4.87 -11.34 -1.99
CA THR A 123 -4.77 -12.04 -3.27
C THR A 123 -4.48 -11.06 -4.39
N ASN A 124 -3.47 -11.33 -5.21
CA ASN A 124 -3.22 -10.54 -6.41
C ASN A 124 -4.30 -10.80 -7.47
N VAL A 125 -5.15 -9.81 -7.71
CA VAL A 125 -6.27 -9.83 -8.66
C VAL A 125 -6.04 -8.91 -9.87
N THR A 126 -4.79 -8.54 -10.14
CA THR A 126 -4.43 -7.59 -11.21
C THR A 126 -4.86 -8.07 -12.60
N THR A 127 -4.74 -9.37 -12.88
CA THR A 127 -5.05 -9.89 -14.22
C THR A 127 -6.55 -9.86 -14.47
N GLY A 128 -6.97 -9.14 -15.51
CA GLY A 128 -8.38 -9.01 -15.85
C GLY A 128 -9.15 -7.94 -15.06
N SER A 129 -8.50 -7.23 -14.12
CA SER A 129 -9.13 -6.11 -13.42
C SER A 129 -9.17 -4.83 -14.25
N GLY A 130 -8.44 -4.75 -15.37
CA GLY A 130 -8.27 -3.52 -16.13
C GLY A 130 -7.10 -2.67 -15.65
N VAL A 131 -6.60 -2.88 -14.43
CA VAL A 131 -5.31 -2.32 -13.96
C VAL A 131 -4.15 -2.86 -14.79
N ASP A 132 -4.22 -4.14 -15.19
CA ASP A 132 -3.24 -4.80 -16.07
C ASP A 132 -3.13 -4.14 -17.45
N LEU A 133 -4.13 -3.37 -17.88
CA LEU A 133 -4.09 -2.60 -19.12
C LEU A 133 -3.34 -1.27 -18.97
N HIS A 134 -3.09 -0.83 -17.73
CA HIS A 134 -2.34 0.39 -17.45
C HIS A 134 -0.85 0.08 -17.22
N THR A 135 0.00 0.58 -18.11
CA THR A 135 1.46 0.40 -18.06
C THR A 135 2.22 1.68 -17.67
N GLY A 136 1.49 2.75 -17.33
CA GLY A 136 2.06 4.04 -16.94
C GLY A 136 2.71 3.93 -15.56
N GLN A 137 3.98 4.25 -15.48
CA GLN A 137 4.68 4.28 -14.19
C GLN A 137 4.37 5.56 -13.44
N SER A 138 4.36 5.48 -12.11
CA SER A 138 4.13 6.62 -11.22
C SER A 138 4.93 6.45 -9.94
N ILE A 139 5.44 7.56 -9.40
CA ILE A 139 6.02 7.58 -8.05
C ILE A 139 4.93 7.58 -6.97
N GLU A 140 3.71 8.01 -7.32
CA GLU A 140 2.57 8.14 -6.40
C GLU A 140 1.29 7.64 -7.05
N TRP A 141 0.47 6.95 -6.24
CA TRP A 141 -0.87 6.51 -6.57
C TRP A 141 -1.81 7.03 -5.47
N THR A 142 -3.00 7.45 -5.86
CA THR A 142 -4.01 7.93 -4.93
C THR A 142 -5.37 7.38 -5.32
N THR A 143 -6.27 7.29 -4.35
CA THR A 143 -7.64 6.86 -4.57
C THR A 143 -8.63 7.87 -4.02
N HIS A 144 -9.70 8.05 -4.77
CA HIS A 144 -10.89 8.81 -4.40
C HIS A 144 -12.00 8.45 -5.37
N ASP A 145 -13.26 8.66 -5.00
CA ASP A 145 -14.36 8.67 -5.97
C ASP A 145 -14.25 9.98 -6.79
N PHE A 146 -13.61 9.93 -7.96
CA PHE A 146 -13.29 11.11 -8.77
C PHE A 146 -14.44 11.51 -9.69
N ASP A 147 -15.30 10.58 -10.07
CA ASP A 147 -16.47 10.85 -10.92
C ASP A 147 -17.81 10.89 -10.17
N ASN A 148 -17.77 10.65 -8.86
CA ASN A 148 -18.89 10.70 -7.92
C ASN A 148 -19.98 9.65 -8.25
N ASP A 149 -19.57 8.45 -8.65
CA ASP A 149 -20.46 7.33 -8.94
C ASP A 149 -20.70 6.40 -7.74
N GLY A 150 -19.96 6.62 -6.64
CA GLY A 150 -20.03 5.85 -5.41
C GLY A 150 -19.05 4.69 -5.33
N TYR A 151 -18.16 4.53 -6.30
CA TYR A 151 -17.06 3.58 -6.29
C TYR A 151 -15.72 4.31 -6.20
N LEU A 152 -14.75 3.71 -5.50
CA LEU A 152 -13.42 4.29 -5.40
C LEU A 152 -12.67 4.12 -6.73
N ASP A 153 -12.18 5.23 -7.26
CA ASP A 153 -11.29 5.25 -8.42
C ASP A 153 -9.83 5.31 -7.99
N ILE A 154 -8.93 5.08 -8.94
CA ILE A 154 -7.49 5.17 -8.72
C ILE A 154 -6.86 6.13 -9.74
N MET A 155 -6.01 7.05 -9.27
CA MET A 155 -5.23 7.95 -10.12
C MET A 155 -3.74 7.73 -9.98
N GLY A 156 -3.04 7.65 -11.11
CA GLY A 156 -1.59 7.53 -11.20
C GLY A 156 -1.15 7.29 -12.64
N GLY A 157 0.14 7.46 -12.91
CA GLY A 157 0.69 7.19 -14.26
C GLY A 157 0.08 8.06 -15.35
N GLY A 158 -0.46 9.23 -14.99
CA GLY A 158 -1.14 10.17 -15.89
C GLY A 158 -2.54 9.74 -16.32
N LYS A 159 -3.17 8.77 -15.63
CA LYS A 159 -4.53 8.29 -15.91
C LYS A 159 -5.36 8.22 -14.63
N ILE A 160 -6.68 8.18 -14.83
CA ILE A 160 -7.65 7.75 -13.82
C ILE A 160 -8.16 6.38 -14.27
N LEU A 161 -8.24 5.45 -13.34
CA LEU A 161 -8.83 4.13 -13.48
C LEU A 161 -10.14 4.19 -12.68
N LEU A 162 -11.27 4.23 -13.39
CA LEU A 162 -12.60 4.34 -12.80
C LEU A 162 -13.03 3.01 -12.21
N GLY A 163 -13.38 2.98 -10.93
CA GLY A 163 -13.78 1.78 -10.20
C GLY A 163 -15.18 1.31 -10.57
N HIS A 164 -15.45 0.03 -10.35
CA HIS A 164 -16.77 -0.56 -10.58
C HIS A 164 -17.37 -1.21 -9.32
N GLY A 165 -16.66 -1.13 -8.18
CA GLY A 165 -17.11 -1.74 -6.93
C GLY A 165 -17.04 -3.27 -6.94
N ASP A 166 -16.16 -3.86 -7.73
CA ASP A 166 -16.00 -5.31 -7.86
C ASP A 166 -14.55 -5.73 -8.19
N MET A 167 -13.58 -4.92 -7.73
CA MET A 167 -12.15 -5.03 -8.09
C MET A 167 -11.82 -4.82 -9.56
N THR A 168 -12.76 -4.37 -10.40
CA THR A 168 -12.49 -4.04 -11.81
C THR A 168 -12.54 -2.53 -12.08
N PHE A 169 -11.78 -2.11 -13.09
CA PHE A 169 -11.52 -0.71 -13.40
C PHE A 169 -11.50 -0.44 -14.90
N THR A 170 -12.01 0.73 -15.29
CA THR A 170 -11.93 1.25 -16.66
C THR A 170 -10.98 2.45 -16.74
N ILE A 171 -9.98 2.40 -17.62
CA ILE A 171 -9.08 3.54 -17.82
C ILE A 171 -9.81 4.70 -18.52
N LEU A 172 -9.87 5.85 -17.86
CA LEU A 172 -10.47 7.07 -18.38
C LEU A 172 -9.56 7.75 -19.43
N GLY A 173 -9.88 7.52 -20.70
CA GLY A 173 -9.48 8.34 -21.85
C GLY A 173 -7.99 8.37 -22.23
N THR A 174 -7.73 8.61 -23.53
CA THR A 174 -6.47 9.12 -24.07
C THR A 174 -6.68 10.50 -24.66
#